data_AF-A0A974H127-F1
#
_entry.id   AF-A0A974H127-F1
#
_cell.length_a   1.000
_cell.length_b   1.000
_cell.length_c   1.000
_cell.angle_alpha   90.00
_cell.angle_beta   90.00
_cell.angle_gamma   90.00
#
_symmetry.space_group_name_H-M   'P 1'
#
loop_
_entity.id
_entity.type
_entity.pdbx_description
1 polymer ?
#
loop_
_entity_poly.entity_id
_entity_poly.type
_entity_poly.pdbx_seq_one_letter_code
_entity_poly.pdbx_strand_id
1 'polypeptide(L)'
;MLEYSLDLQNVTFSAVRTVRVLRPLRAINRVPSMRILVTLLLDTLPMLGNVLLLCFFVFFIFGIVGVQLWAGLLRNRCFVPENFSLPASLEIERYYQTENEDENPFICSQARENGMRYCRNVPAMREEGLECTLDHYFYNNTSNTSCVNWNQYYTNCSAGEHNPFKGAINFDNIGYAWIAIFQ
;
A
#
# COMPACT_ATOMS: atom_id res chain seq x y z
N MET A 1 -32.50 -19.11 15.24
CA MET A 1 -32.46 -20.59 15.16
C MET A 1 -31.03 -21.06 14.92
N LEU A 2 -30.34 -20.55 13.88
CA LEU A 2 -28.92 -20.83 13.60
C LEU A 2 -27.94 -20.48 14.74
N GLU A 3 -28.11 -19.35 15.45
CA GLU A 3 -27.21 -19.02 16.59
C GLU A 3 -27.35 -20.03 17.75
N TYR A 4 -28.56 -20.50 18.02
CA TYR A 4 -28.84 -21.44 19.13
C TYR A 4 -28.32 -22.85 18.85
N SER A 5 -28.30 -23.29 17.58
CA SER A 5 -27.71 -24.58 17.21
C SER A 5 -26.18 -24.55 17.21
N LEU A 6 -25.57 -23.38 16.94
CA LEU A 6 -24.10 -23.21 16.95
C LEU A 6 -23.54 -23.11 18.38
N ASP A 7 -24.28 -22.49 19.31
CA ASP A 7 -23.94 -22.49 20.74
C ASP A 7 -23.99 -23.90 21.35
N LEU A 8 -24.89 -24.78 20.88
CA LEU A 8 -24.98 -26.17 21.35
C LEU A 8 -23.79 -27.03 20.92
N GLN A 9 -23.05 -26.62 19.89
CA GLN A 9 -21.95 -27.39 19.30
C GLN A 9 -20.55 -26.84 19.64
N ASN A 10 -20.41 -25.87 20.56
CA ASN A 10 -19.14 -25.26 20.97
C ASN A 10 -18.29 -24.68 19.81
N VAL A 11 -18.90 -24.39 18.65
CA VAL A 11 -18.23 -23.75 17.50
C VAL A 11 -18.85 -22.37 17.30
N THR A 12 -18.42 -21.39 18.10
CA THR A 12 -18.88 -20.01 17.99
C THR A 12 -17.92 -19.21 17.09
N PHE A 13 -18.25 -19.10 15.81
CA PHE A 13 -17.59 -18.13 14.93
C PHE A 13 -17.98 -16.71 15.38
N SER A 14 -17.00 -15.88 15.74
CA SER A 14 -17.21 -14.46 16.10
C SER A 14 -18.04 -13.70 15.04
N ALA A 15 -17.93 -14.11 13.77
CA ALA A 15 -18.74 -13.60 12.67
C ALA A 15 -20.26 -13.74 12.85
N VAL A 16 -20.76 -14.78 13.52
CA VAL A 16 -22.21 -14.96 13.75
C VAL A 16 -22.75 -13.87 14.68
N ARG A 17 -21.91 -13.29 15.55
CA ARG A 17 -22.28 -12.18 16.43
C ARG A 17 -22.55 -10.88 15.66
N THR A 18 -21.95 -10.66 14.47
CA THR A 18 -22.17 -9.43 13.68
C THR A 18 -23.54 -9.39 12.99
N VAL A 19 -24.14 -10.55 12.70
CA VAL A 19 -25.50 -10.67 12.13
C VAL A 19 -26.56 -10.01 13.02
N ARG A 20 -26.29 -9.89 14.33
CA ARG A 20 -27.16 -9.19 15.29
C ARG A 20 -27.32 -7.70 14.98
N VAL A 21 -26.37 -7.08 14.25
CA VAL A 21 -26.46 -5.68 13.81
C VAL A 21 -27.60 -5.45 12.81
N LEU A 22 -28.10 -6.49 12.15
CA LEU A 22 -29.21 -6.42 11.19
C LEU A 22 -30.59 -6.50 11.87
N ARG A 23 -30.68 -6.77 13.19
CA ARG A 23 -31.95 -6.84 13.92
C ARG A 23 -32.83 -5.57 13.80
N PRO A 24 -32.28 -4.33 13.79
CA PRO A 24 -33.06 -3.10 13.58
C PRO A 24 -33.77 -3.04 12.23
N LEU A 25 -33.27 -3.72 11.18
CA LEU A 25 -33.95 -3.79 9.88
C LEU A 25 -35.31 -4.50 9.97
N ARG A 26 -35.50 -5.41 10.95
CA ARG A 26 -36.82 -6.00 11.23
C ARG A 26 -37.80 -5.00 11.85
N ALA A 27 -37.30 -3.97 12.53
CA ALA A 27 -38.13 -2.91 13.10
C ALA A 27 -38.66 -1.94 12.02
N ILE A 28 -37.93 -1.78 10.89
CA ILE A 28 -38.39 -1.00 9.73
C ILE A 28 -39.70 -1.54 9.17
N ASN A 29 -39.88 -2.87 9.15
CA ASN A 29 -41.12 -3.51 8.70
C ASN A 29 -42.30 -3.32 9.66
N ARG A 30 -42.08 -2.83 10.90
CA ARG A 30 -43.15 -2.52 11.85
C ARG A 30 -43.70 -1.10 11.72
N VAL A 31 -42.94 -0.18 11.15
CA VAL A 31 -43.35 1.24 11.01
C VAL A 31 -43.64 1.53 9.53
N PRO A 32 -44.92 1.67 9.13
CA PRO A 32 -45.31 1.82 7.73
C PRO A 32 -44.67 3.03 7.03
N SER A 33 -44.43 4.13 7.76
CA SER A 33 -43.78 5.34 7.22
C SER A 33 -42.31 5.11 6.82
N MET A 34 -41.54 4.34 7.59
CA MET A 34 -40.15 4.03 7.26
C MET A 34 -40.02 3.05 6.08
N ARG A 35 -40.99 2.14 5.96
CA ARG A 35 -41.07 1.21 4.83
C ARG A 35 -41.28 1.94 3.50
N ILE A 36 -42.14 2.96 3.47
CA ILE A 36 -42.40 3.74 2.24
C ILE A 36 -41.12 4.42 1.77
N LEU A 37 -40.34 5.02 2.67
CA LEU A 37 -39.07 5.67 2.33
C LEU A 37 -38.06 4.68 1.73
N VAL A 38 -37.88 3.50 2.34
CA VAL A 38 -36.97 2.47 1.83
C VAL A 38 -37.45 1.94 0.48
N THR A 39 -38.76 1.76 0.30
CA THR A 39 -39.31 1.27 -0.97
C THR A 39 -39.08 2.28 -2.09
N LEU A 40 -39.31 3.57 -1.83
CA LEU A 40 -39.02 4.64 -2.78
C LEU A 40 -37.52 4.71 -3.15
N LEU A 41 -36.63 4.50 -2.18
CA LEU A 41 -35.18 4.44 -2.43
C LEU A 41 -34.83 3.24 -3.33
N LEU A 42 -35.36 2.05 -3.01
CA LEU A 42 -35.15 0.84 -3.81
C LEU A 42 -35.73 0.97 -5.23
N ASP A 43 -36.85 1.68 -5.40
CA ASP A 43 -37.45 1.95 -6.72
C ASP A 43 -36.57 2.83 -7.62
N THR A 44 -35.67 3.63 -7.04
CA THR A 44 -34.69 4.44 -7.81
C THR A 44 -33.40 3.69 -8.17
N LEU A 45 -33.06 2.60 -7.48
CA LEU A 45 -31.90 1.76 -7.80
C LEU A 45 -31.85 1.19 -9.22
N PRO A 46 -32.95 0.72 -9.84
CA PRO A 46 -32.90 0.20 -11.21
C PRO A 46 -32.47 1.26 -12.24
N MET A 47 -32.82 2.53 -12.03
CA MET A 47 -32.31 3.63 -12.87
C MET A 47 -30.81 3.88 -12.65
N LEU A 48 -30.32 3.68 -11.42
CA LEU A 48 -28.90 3.78 -11.08
C LEU A 48 -28.07 2.63 -11.69
N GLY A 49 -28.70 1.49 -12.00
CA GLY A 49 -28.04 0.32 -12.58
C GLY A 49 -27.31 0.60 -13.90
N ASN A 50 -27.87 1.48 -14.74
CA ASN A 50 -27.21 1.90 -15.99
C ASN A 50 -25.89 2.64 -15.72
N VAL A 51 -25.87 3.51 -14.71
CA VAL A 51 -24.67 4.26 -14.31
C VAL A 51 -23.65 3.32 -13.68
N LEU A 52 -24.09 2.37 -12.85
CA LEU A 52 -23.23 1.36 -12.24
C LEU A 52 -22.57 0.48 -13.30
N LEU A 53 -23.32 0.07 -14.34
CA LEU A 53 -22.79 -0.69 -15.47
C LEU A 53 -21.72 0.09 -16.23
N LEU A 54 -21.94 1.39 -16.49
CA LEU A 54 -20.92 2.25 -17.09
C LEU A 54 -19.68 2.34 -16.20
N CYS A 55 -19.87 2.56 -14.90
CA CYS A 55 -18.78 2.62 -13.90
C CYS A 55 -17.96 1.33 -13.86
N PHE A 56 -18.62 0.17 -13.97
CA PHE A 56 -17.95 -1.12 -14.05
C PHE A 56 -17.04 -1.24 -15.28
N PHE A 57 -17.49 -0.80 -16.47
CA PHE A 57 -16.64 -0.80 -17.66
C PHE A 57 -15.44 0.13 -17.51
N VAL A 58 -15.63 1.31 -16.90
CA VAL A 58 -14.54 2.25 -16.61
C VAL A 58 -13.50 1.58 -15.70
N PHE A 59 -13.91 1.01 -14.57
CA PHE A 59 -12.99 0.30 -13.67
C PHE A 59 -12.33 -0.92 -14.32
N PHE A 60 -13.03 -1.64 -15.20
CA PHE A 60 -12.46 -2.78 -15.89
C PHE A 60 -11.37 -2.35 -16.89
N ILE A 61 -11.66 -1.36 -17.74
CA ILE A 61 -10.70 -0.87 -18.75
C ILE A 61 -9.47 -0.27 -18.07
N PHE A 62 -9.66 0.69 -17.16
CA PHE A 62 -8.55 1.33 -16.47
C PHE A 62 -7.82 0.36 -15.52
N GLY A 63 -8.53 -0.59 -14.93
CA GLY A 63 -7.94 -1.64 -14.09
C GLY A 63 -6.98 -2.53 -14.88
N ILE A 64 -7.39 -3.03 -16.04
CA ILE A 64 -6.53 -3.88 -16.89
C ILE A 64 -5.34 -3.10 -17.41
N VAL A 65 -5.55 -1.88 -17.91
CA VAL A 65 -4.47 -0.99 -18.35
C VAL A 65 -3.49 -0.74 -17.20
N GLY A 66 -4.00 -0.48 -16.00
CA GLY A 66 -3.17 -0.21 -14.83
C GLY A 66 -2.31 -1.40 -14.42
N VAL A 67 -2.89 -2.61 -14.38
CA VAL A 67 -2.15 -3.84 -14.09
C VAL A 67 -1.07 -4.09 -15.15
N GLN A 68 -1.36 -3.89 -16.43
CA GLN A 68 -0.37 -4.12 -17.49
C GLN A 68 0.80 -3.15 -17.46
N LEU A 69 0.58 -1.90 -17.05
CA LEU A 69 1.62 -0.88 -17.03
C LEU A 69 2.42 -0.85 -15.73
N TRP A 70 1.79 -1.10 -14.58
CA TRP A 70 2.39 -0.82 -13.27
C TRP A 70 2.46 -2.02 -12.32
N ALA A 71 2.15 -3.25 -12.76
CA ALA A 71 2.33 -4.43 -11.92
C ALA A 71 3.79 -4.56 -11.45
N GLY A 72 3.96 -4.70 -10.13
CA GLY A 72 5.26 -4.86 -9.48
C GLY A 72 6.11 -3.59 -9.37
N LEU A 73 5.80 -2.51 -10.10
CA LEU A 73 6.67 -1.33 -10.15
C LEU A 73 6.71 -0.54 -8.84
N LEU A 74 5.60 -0.50 -8.09
CA LEU A 74 5.53 0.21 -6.81
C LEU A 74 6.35 -0.46 -5.70
N ARG A 75 6.82 -1.70 -5.93
CA ARG A 75 7.71 -2.42 -5.02
C ARG A 75 9.17 -2.03 -5.19
N ASN A 76 9.53 -1.34 -6.27
CA ASN A 76 10.93 -1.02 -6.55
C ASN A 76 11.55 -0.15 -5.45
N ARG A 77 12.75 -0.51 -4.99
CA ARG A 77 13.58 0.22 -4.01
C ARG A 77 15.04 0.21 -4.45
N CYS A 78 15.84 1.12 -3.90
CA CYS A 78 17.27 1.17 -4.16
C CYS A 78 18.02 0.32 -3.13
N PHE A 79 18.56 -0.80 -3.56
CA PHE A 79 19.35 -1.73 -2.79
C PHE A 79 20.85 -1.48 -2.94
N VAL A 80 21.59 -1.86 -1.92
CA VAL A 80 23.04 -1.98 -1.97
C VAL A 80 23.42 -3.20 -2.84
N PRO A 81 24.47 -3.12 -3.68
CA PRO A 81 24.92 -4.27 -4.46
C PRO A 81 25.36 -5.44 -3.57
N GLU A 82 25.13 -6.68 -4.02
CA GLU A 82 25.42 -7.90 -3.24
C GLU A 82 26.88 -8.04 -2.81
N ASN A 83 27.81 -7.45 -3.56
CA ASN A 83 29.25 -7.50 -3.29
C ASN A 83 29.69 -6.54 -2.17
N PHE A 84 28.80 -5.68 -1.67
CA PHE A 84 29.13 -4.69 -0.65
C PHE A 84 28.66 -5.18 0.72
N SER A 85 29.61 -5.42 1.62
CA SER A 85 29.33 -5.80 3.00
C SER A 85 29.11 -4.55 3.86
N LEU A 86 27.88 -4.36 4.35
CA LEU A 86 27.57 -3.35 5.35
C LEU A 86 28.16 -3.77 6.72
N PRO A 87 28.77 -2.85 7.49
CA PRO A 87 29.22 -3.15 8.85
C PRO A 87 28.02 -3.49 9.74
N ALA A 88 28.07 -4.65 10.40
CA ALA A 88 26.98 -5.08 11.30
C ALA A 88 26.79 -4.19 12.54
N SER A 89 27.77 -3.32 12.84
CA SER A 89 27.71 -2.33 13.92
C SER A 89 26.77 -1.16 13.62
N LEU A 90 26.46 -0.91 12.36
CA LEU A 90 25.46 0.06 11.95
C LEU A 90 24.18 -0.69 11.58
N GLU A 91 23.07 -0.35 12.21
CA GLU A 91 21.72 -0.86 11.91
C GLU A 91 21.19 -0.29 10.58
N ILE A 92 21.99 -0.39 9.51
CA ILE A 92 21.63 0.06 8.17
C ILE A 92 20.87 -1.04 7.45
N GLU A 93 19.70 -0.70 6.91
CA GLU A 93 18.93 -1.60 6.06
C GLU A 93 19.57 -1.83 4.69
N ARG A 94 19.22 -2.95 4.03
CA ARG A 94 19.78 -3.29 2.71
C ARG A 94 19.28 -2.40 1.56
N TYR A 95 18.19 -1.67 1.79
CA TYR A 95 17.63 -0.72 0.84
C TYR A 95 17.40 0.62 1.54
N TYR A 96 17.34 1.67 0.72
CA TYR A 96 17.11 3.02 1.22
C TYR A 96 15.68 3.19 1.76
N GLN A 97 15.57 3.54 3.04
CA GLN A 97 14.33 3.91 3.72
C GLN A 97 14.25 5.41 3.99
N THR A 98 13.02 5.91 3.96
CA THR A 98 12.66 7.28 4.35
C THR A 98 12.06 7.28 5.75
N GLU A 99 12.04 8.43 6.44
CA GLU A 99 11.41 8.56 7.77
C GLU A 99 9.94 8.06 7.80
N ASN A 100 9.19 8.27 6.71
CA ASN A 100 7.82 7.81 6.54
C ASN A 100 7.70 6.80 5.40
N GLU A 101 8.33 5.63 5.53
CA GLU A 101 8.38 4.63 4.44
C GLU A 101 6.98 4.14 3.99
N ASP A 102 6.06 3.94 4.92
CA ASP A 102 4.70 3.47 4.59
C ASP A 102 3.94 4.50 3.72
N GLU A 103 4.07 5.79 4.01
CA GLU A 103 3.30 6.83 3.33
C GLU A 103 4.02 7.39 2.10
N ASN A 104 5.35 7.54 2.18
CA ASN A 104 6.16 8.21 1.17
C ASN A 104 7.47 7.46 0.88
N PRO A 105 7.41 6.21 0.37
CA PRO A 105 8.63 5.45 0.08
C PRO A 105 9.39 6.03 -1.12
N PHE A 106 10.71 5.79 -1.14
CA PHE A 106 11.53 6.11 -2.31
C PHE A 106 11.43 5.00 -3.36
N ILE A 107 10.50 5.15 -4.30
CA ILE A 107 10.33 4.23 -5.43
C ILE A 107 11.27 4.64 -6.57
N CYS A 108 12.13 3.72 -6.97
CA CYS A 108 13.06 3.92 -8.08
C CYS A 108 12.51 3.36 -9.40
N SER A 109 12.97 3.93 -10.51
CA SER A 109 12.73 3.40 -11.85
C SER A 109 13.94 2.61 -12.34
N GLN A 110 13.67 1.49 -13.01
CA GLN A 110 14.70 0.68 -13.63
C GLN A 110 15.19 1.36 -14.91
N ALA A 111 16.41 1.05 -15.36
CA ALA A 111 16.99 1.66 -16.56
C ALA A 111 16.20 1.39 -17.86
N ARG A 112 15.30 0.40 -17.85
CA ARG A 112 14.40 0.07 -18.96
C ARG A 112 13.17 0.98 -19.03
N GLU A 113 12.89 1.70 -17.96
CA GLU A 113 11.68 2.51 -17.78
C GLU A 113 12.04 3.99 -17.75
N ASN A 114 11.19 4.83 -18.35
CA ASN A 114 11.39 6.28 -18.35
C ASN A 114 10.76 6.91 -17.10
N GLY A 115 11.21 6.50 -15.91
CA GLY A 115 10.72 7.06 -14.66
C GLY A 115 11.37 8.40 -14.30
N MET A 116 10.81 9.07 -13.28
CA MET A 116 11.31 10.35 -12.78
C MET A 116 12.35 10.22 -11.66
N ARG A 117 12.33 9.10 -10.93
CA ARG A 117 13.19 8.86 -9.77
C ARG A 117 14.18 7.74 -10.07
N TYR A 118 15.45 7.99 -9.82
CA TYR A 118 16.54 7.04 -10.00
C TYR A 118 17.35 6.94 -8.71
N CYS A 119 18.06 5.83 -8.50
CA CYS A 119 18.88 5.65 -7.30
C CYS A 119 20.02 6.68 -7.17
N ARG A 120 20.46 7.28 -8.28
CA ARG A 120 21.39 8.43 -8.27
C ARG A 120 20.81 9.70 -7.62
N ASN A 121 19.49 9.79 -7.46
CA ASN A 121 18.79 10.93 -6.87
C ASN A 121 18.47 10.71 -5.39
N VAL A 122 18.98 9.64 -4.76
CA VAL A 122 18.86 9.44 -3.31
C VAL A 122 19.62 10.57 -2.60
N PRO A 123 18.98 11.27 -1.64
CA PRO A 123 19.62 12.37 -0.93
C PRO A 123 20.77 11.85 -0.05
N ALA A 124 21.82 12.67 0.08
CA ALA A 124 22.92 12.38 0.99
C ALA A 124 22.41 12.24 2.42
N MET A 125 23.03 11.33 3.18
CA MET A 125 22.72 11.13 4.59
C MET A 125 23.00 12.42 5.38
N ARG A 126 22.11 12.75 6.33
CA ARG A 126 22.28 13.91 7.21
C ARG A 126 22.24 13.45 8.66
N GLU A 127 23.27 13.80 9.41
CA GLU A 127 23.35 13.61 10.86
C GLU A 127 23.34 15.00 11.51
N GLU A 128 22.39 15.26 12.43
CA GLU A 128 22.25 16.56 13.14
C GLU A 128 22.25 17.82 12.24
N GLY A 129 21.83 17.67 10.97
CA GLY A 129 21.80 18.76 9.98
C GLY A 129 23.10 18.94 9.18
N LEU A 130 24.16 18.20 9.50
CA LEU A 130 25.38 18.10 8.71
C LEU A 130 25.18 17.11 7.56
N GLU A 131 25.53 17.52 6.34
CA GLU A 131 25.47 16.63 5.17
C GLU A 131 26.73 15.77 5.11
N CYS A 132 26.55 14.45 5.22
CA CYS A 132 27.64 13.49 5.16
C CYS A 132 28.19 13.43 3.73
N THR A 133 29.50 13.53 3.59
CA THR A 133 30.19 13.51 2.28
C THR A 133 31.33 12.50 2.22
N LEU A 134 31.68 11.87 3.34
CA LEU A 134 32.79 10.92 3.39
C LEU A 134 32.40 9.55 2.85
N ASP A 135 33.41 8.86 2.29
CA ASP A 135 33.31 7.47 1.86
C ASP A 135 33.50 6.47 3.02
N HIS A 136 33.05 5.24 2.80
CA HIS A 136 33.17 4.14 3.76
C HIS A 136 34.60 3.90 4.28
N TYR A 137 35.64 4.13 3.48
CA TYR A 137 37.03 3.97 3.92
C TYR A 137 37.40 4.83 5.14
N PHE A 138 36.72 5.96 5.31
CA PHE A 138 36.93 6.87 6.44
C PHE A 138 36.07 6.53 7.66
N TYR A 139 35.30 5.43 7.63
CA TYR A 139 34.41 5.02 8.72
C TYR A 139 35.12 4.92 10.08
N ASN A 140 36.33 4.35 10.12
CA ASN A 140 37.10 4.26 11.36
C ASN A 140 37.79 5.58 11.77
N ASN A 141 37.76 6.58 10.90
CA ASN A 141 38.44 7.88 11.05
C ASN A 141 37.44 9.05 11.05
N THR A 142 36.17 8.78 11.33
CA THR A 142 35.14 9.81 11.48
C THR A 142 35.34 10.57 12.78
N SER A 143 35.38 11.90 12.70
CA SER A 143 35.35 12.81 13.84
C SER A 143 33.92 13.29 14.14
N ASN A 144 33.70 14.00 15.25
CA ASN A 144 32.38 14.55 15.62
C ASN A 144 31.77 15.53 14.59
N THR A 145 32.55 15.97 13.60
CA THR A 145 32.10 16.91 12.56
C THR A 145 32.03 16.29 11.16
N SER A 146 32.30 14.98 11.04
CA SER A 146 32.44 14.32 9.75
C SER A 146 31.82 12.93 9.77
N CYS A 147 30.79 12.72 8.96
CA CYS A 147 30.07 11.45 8.87
C CYS A 147 30.19 10.83 7.47
N VAL A 148 30.08 9.50 7.41
CA VAL A 148 30.10 8.73 6.16
C VAL A 148 28.73 8.77 5.50
N ASN A 149 28.69 9.09 4.22
CA ASN A 149 27.46 9.02 3.45
C ASN A 149 27.21 7.58 3.00
N TRP A 150 26.39 6.84 3.72
CA TRP A 150 26.01 5.49 3.32
C TRP A 150 25.01 5.47 2.16
N ASN A 151 24.23 6.55 1.99
CA ASN A 151 23.18 6.61 0.99
C ASN A 151 23.69 6.54 -0.46
N GLN A 152 24.98 6.87 -0.68
CA GLN A 152 25.59 6.82 -2.01
C GLN A 152 25.76 5.39 -2.55
N TYR A 153 25.73 4.37 -1.69
CA TYR A 153 25.92 2.98 -2.09
C TYR A 153 24.63 2.28 -2.56
N TYR A 154 23.46 2.89 -2.31
CA TYR A 154 22.18 2.40 -2.85
C TYR A 154 22.09 2.72 -4.34
N THR A 155 22.51 1.79 -5.18
CA THR A 155 22.63 1.99 -6.63
C THR A 155 21.80 1.02 -7.45
N ASN A 156 21.43 -0.13 -6.87
CA ASN A 156 20.71 -1.18 -7.57
C ASN A 156 19.19 -1.02 -7.38
N CYS A 157 18.45 -0.69 -8.44
CA CYS A 157 16.99 -0.61 -8.38
C CYS A 157 16.37 -1.98 -8.63
N SER A 158 15.74 -2.58 -7.61
CA SER A 158 15.07 -3.87 -7.73
C SER A 158 13.75 -3.91 -6.95
N ALA A 159 12.88 -4.86 -7.27
CA ALA A 159 11.62 -5.05 -6.57
C ALA A 159 11.87 -5.55 -5.13
N GLY A 160 11.29 -4.86 -4.15
CA GLY A 160 11.24 -5.30 -2.76
C GLY A 160 10.02 -6.17 -2.44
N GLU A 161 9.84 -6.47 -1.16
CA GLU A 161 8.80 -7.37 -0.66
C GLU A 161 7.44 -6.70 -0.52
N HIS A 162 7.41 -5.44 -0.06
CA HIS A 162 6.18 -4.76 0.36
C HIS A 162 5.83 -3.56 -0.54
N ASN A 163 4.54 -3.39 -0.78
CA ASN A 163 3.98 -2.22 -1.45
C ASN A 163 3.72 -1.07 -0.46
N PRO A 164 3.64 0.19 -0.94
CA PRO A 164 3.32 1.35 -0.10
C PRO A 164 1.97 1.23 0.63
N PHE A 165 1.76 2.09 1.63
CA PHE A 165 0.56 2.16 2.48
C PHE A 165 0.19 0.80 3.09
N LYS A 166 1.17 0.11 3.69
CA LYS A 166 1.00 -1.24 4.25
C LYS A 166 0.45 -2.25 3.24
N GLY A 167 0.80 -2.06 1.97
CA GLY A 167 0.38 -2.91 0.86
C GLY A 167 -1.00 -2.62 0.28
N ALA A 168 -1.69 -1.57 0.72
CA ALA A 168 -3.02 -1.23 0.23
C ALA A 168 -3.03 -0.75 -1.23
N ILE A 169 -1.97 -0.03 -1.65
CA ILE A 169 -1.90 0.61 -2.97
C ILE A 169 -0.89 -0.10 -3.86
N ASN A 170 -1.38 -0.82 -4.86
CA ASN A 170 -0.58 -1.50 -5.88
C ASN A 170 -1.42 -1.86 -7.12
N PHE A 171 -0.74 -2.27 -8.20
CA PHE A 171 -1.36 -2.73 -9.45
C PHE A 171 -1.04 -4.19 -9.75
N ASP A 172 -0.74 -4.99 -8.72
CA ASP A 172 -0.31 -6.38 -8.89
C ASP A 172 -1.48 -7.30 -9.25
N ASN A 173 -2.70 -6.90 -8.87
CA ASN A 173 -3.94 -7.62 -9.16
C ASN A 173 -5.06 -6.63 -9.51
N ILE A 174 -6.06 -7.12 -10.24
CA ILE A 174 -7.22 -6.31 -10.66
C ILE A 174 -8.00 -5.71 -9.47
N GLY A 175 -8.09 -6.43 -8.35
CA GLY A 175 -8.77 -5.95 -7.15
C GLY A 175 -8.07 -4.75 -6.50
N TYR A 176 -6.73 -4.81 -6.37
CA TYR A 176 -5.95 -3.68 -5.86
C TYR A 176 -5.95 -2.50 -6.83
N ALA A 177 -5.90 -2.77 -8.13
CA ALA A 177 -6.05 -1.72 -9.15
C ALA A 177 -7.40 -0.98 -9.01
N TRP A 178 -8.50 -1.68 -8.74
CA TRP A 178 -9.80 -1.05 -8.49
C TRP A 178 -9.83 -0.22 -7.20
N ILE A 179 -9.19 -0.69 -6.13
CA ILE A 179 -9.05 0.09 -4.89
C ILE A 179 -8.28 1.40 -5.18
N ALA A 180 -7.19 1.32 -5.94
CA ALA A 180 -6.37 2.48 -6.30
C ALA A 180 -7.10 3.46 -7.24
N ILE A 181 -7.96 2.97 -8.15
CA ILE A 181 -8.73 3.82 -9.07
C ILE A 181 -9.92 4.50 -8.36
N PHE A 182 -10.48 3.86 -7.33
CA PHE A 182 -11.62 4.39 -6.59
C PHE A 182 -11.24 5.48 -5.57
N GLN A 183 -9.99 5.46 -5.09
CA GLN A 183 -9.44 6.44 -4.15
C GLN A 183 -9.40 7.86 -4.74
#